data_AF-A0AA89LT12-F1
#
_entry.id   AF-A0AA89LT12-F1
#
_cell.length_a   1.000
_cell.length_b   1.000
_cell.length_c   1.000
_cell.angle_alpha   90.00
_cell.angle_beta   90.00
_cell.angle_gamma   90.00
#
_symmetry.space_group_name_H-M   'P 1'
#
loop_
_entity.id
_entity.type
_entity.pdbx_description
1 polymer ?
#
loop_
_entity_poly.entity_id
_entity_poly.type
_entity_poly.pdbx_seq_one_letter_code
_entity_poly.pdbx_strand_id
1 'polypeptide(L)'
;MFASFEPTATGFVAEIDGCRCSIEGAPSPIADRIDWRWTISQPEPDNFDGSDPYKYEVLAVGETVTPLQAEQQIVAWLEAHPPEDA
;
A
#
# COMPACT_ATOMS: atom_id res chain seq x y z
N MET A 1 -8.78 12.21 8.25
CA MET A 1 -8.38 11.46 7.06
C MET A 1 -7.66 12.40 6.10
N PHE A 2 -6.33 12.47 6.18
CA PHE A 2 -5.53 13.07 5.11
C PHE A 2 -5.14 11.91 4.19
N ALA A 3 -5.59 11.96 2.95
CA ALA A 3 -5.13 11.05 1.91
C ALA A 3 -4.28 11.87 0.93
N SER A 4 -2.96 11.67 0.96
CA SER A 4 -2.09 12.08 -0.14
C SER A 4 -2.13 10.99 -1.20
N PHE A 5 -2.07 11.35 -2.47
CA PHE A 5 -2.09 10.42 -3.60
C PHE A 5 -0.97 10.77 -4.55
N GLU A 6 -0.09 9.82 -4.79
CA GLU A 6 1.02 9.95 -5.72
C GLU A 6 0.91 8.87 -6.81
N PRO A 7 0.74 9.25 -8.09
CA PRO A 7 0.79 8.28 -9.16
C PRO A 7 2.21 7.73 -9.30
N THR A 8 2.33 6.44 -9.61
CA THR A 8 3.60 5.81 -9.94
C THR A 8 3.64 5.46 -11.43
N ALA A 9 4.69 4.76 -11.88
CA ALA A 9 4.81 4.33 -13.26
C ALA A 9 3.70 3.36 -13.69
N THR A 10 3.19 2.56 -12.74
CA THR A 10 2.30 1.42 -13.02
C THR A 10 1.09 1.36 -12.08
N GLY A 11 0.96 2.30 -11.15
CA GLY A 11 -0.13 2.35 -10.20
C GLY A 11 -0.11 3.62 -9.36
N PHE A 12 -0.23 3.49 -8.06
CA PHE A 12 -0.27 4.63 -7.14
C PHE A 12 0.16 4.28 -5.71
N VAL A 13 0.50 5.32 -4.97
CA VAL A 13 0.70 5.31 -3.52
C VAL A 13 -0.31 6.25 -2.89
N ALA A 14 -0.89 5.84 -1.76
CA ALA A 14 -1.73 6.68 -0.93
C ALA A 14 -1.29 6.57 0.54
N GLU A 15 -1.29 7.69 1.26
CA GLU A 15 -1.13 7.68 2.71
C GLU A 15 -2.52 7.69 3.36
N ILE A 16 -2.81 6.73 4.22
CA ILE A 16 -4.10 6.55 4.88
C ILE A 16 -3.83 6.22 6.33
N ASP A 17 -4.28 7.09 7.24
CA ASP A 17 -4.21 6.88 8.70
C ASP A 17 -2.80 6.48 9.19
N GLY A 18 -1.76 7.13 8.66
CA GLY A 18 -0.36 6.89 9.00
C GLY A 18 0.27 5.72 8.25
N CYS A 19 -0.51 4.95 7.50
CA CYS A 19 -0.03 3.87 6.63
C CYS A 19 0.18 4.36 5.20
N ARG A 20 1.34 4.05 4.62
CA ARG A 20 1.61 4.16 3.19
C ARG A 20 1.14 2.89 2.48
N CYS A 21 0.07 3.02 1.71
CA CYS A 21 -0.53 1.98 0.90
C CYS A 21 -0.09 2.14 -0.57
N SER A 22 0.47 1.10 -1.17
CA SER A 22 0.89 1.10 -2.57
C SER A 22 0.14 0.02 -3.34
N ILE A 23 -0.28 0.33 -4.57
CA ILE A 23 -0.81 -0.60 -5.55
C ILE A 23 -0.01 -0.44 -6.84
N GLU A 24 0.60 -1.53 -7.31
CA GLU A 24 1.46 -1.55 -8.50
C GLU A 24 1.08 -2.68 -9.45
N GLY A 25 0.93 -2.35 -10.74
CA GLY A 25 0.73 -3.33 -11.79
C GLY A 25 2.05 -3.92 -12.28
N ALA A 26 2.16 -5.26 -12.33
CA ALA A 26 3.30 -5.96 -12.91
C ALA A 26 2.85 -7.04 -13.91
N PRO A 27 3.60 -7.30 -14.99
CA PRO A 27 3.33 -8.44 -15.86
C PRO A 27 3.31 -9.74 -15.06
N SER A 28 2.27 -10.54 -15.24
CA SER A 28 2.13 -11.83 -14.56
C SER A 28 3.23 -12.78 -15.03
N PRO A 29 3.92 -13.50 -14.13
CA PRO A 29 4.94 -14.46 -14.51
C PRO A 29 4.38 -15.74 -15.14
N ILE A 30 3.07 -15.99 -15.02
CA ILE A 30 2.43 -17.28 -15.38
C ILE A 30 1.26 -17.15 -16.36
N ALA A 31 0.84 -15.92 -16.70
CA ALA A 31 -0.29 -15.67 -17.58
C ALA A 31 -0.07 -14.40 -18.41
N ASP A 32 -0.73 -14.31 -19.57
CA ASP A 32 -0.73 -13.10 -20.39
C ASP A 32 -1.73 -12.06 -19.82
N ARG A 33 -1.37 -11.49 -18.66
CA ARG A 33 -2.15 -10.46 -17.95
C ARG A 33 -1.25 -9.63 -17.02
N ILE A 34 -1.83 -8.59 -16.44
CA ILE A 34 -1.23 -7.83 -15.34
C ILE A 34 -1.74 -8.38 -14.02
N ASP A 35 -0.83 -8.71 -13.11
CA ASP A 35 -1.14 -8.94 -11.71
C ASP A 35 -0.88 -7.64 -10.93
N TRP A 36 -1.74 -7.34 -9.97
CA TRP A 36 -1.69 -6.12 -9.16
C TRP A 36 -1.19 -6.47 -7.78
N ARG A 37 -0.04 -5.93 -7.41
CA ARG A 37 0.56 -6.13 -6.10
C ARG A 37 0.24 -4.94 -5.24
N TRP A 38 -0.04 -5.19 -3.98
CA TRP A 38 -0.25 -4.14 -3.02
C TRP A 38 0.56 -4.35 -1.76
N THR A 39 0.92 -3.26 -1.11
CA THR A 39 1.70 -3.23 0.12
C THR A 39 1.14 -2.17 1.05
N ILE A 40 1.00 -2.49 2.33
CA ILE A 40 0.72 -1.54 3.41
C ILE A 40 1.98 -1.46 4.25
N SER A 41 2.47 -0.25 4.47
CA SER A 41 3.69 0.01 5.22
C SER A 41 3.54 1.22 6.13
N GLN A 42 4.34 1.32 7.18
CA GLN A 42 4.35 2.46 8.10
C GLN A 42 5.79 2.91 8.32
N PRO A 43 6.07 4.22 8.44
CA PRO A 43 7.40 4.69 8.78
C PRO A 43 7.89 4.07 10.10
N GLU A 44 9.15 3.65 10.13
CA GLU A 44 9.80 3.22 11.37
C GLU A 44 9.89 4.38 12.39
N PRO A 45 10.03 4.10 13.70
CA PRO A 45 10.08 5.15 14.74
C PRO A 45 11.21 6.16 14.60
N ASP A 46 12.22 5.93 13.77
CA ASP A 46 13.30 6.87 13.48
C ASP A 46 13.16 7.54 12.09
N ASN A 47 11.97 7.42 11.49
CA ASN A 47 11.57 7.98 10.19
C ASN A 47 10.17 8.62 10.22
N PHE A 48 9.82 9.29 11.32
CA PHE A 48 8.48 9.88 11.51
C PHE A 48 8.02 10.83 10.40
N ASP A 49 8.95 11.48 9.70
CA ASP A 49 8.66 12.39 8.59
C ASP A 49 8.53 11.69 7.23
N GLY A 50 8.76 10.38 7.17
CA GLY A 50 8.69 9.57 5.94
C GLY A 50 9.75 9.93 4.91
N SER A 51 10.80 10.66 5.30
CA SER A 51 11.81 11.18 4.38
C SER A 51 12.78 10.10 3.88
N ASP A 52 13.04 9.08 4.69
CA ASP A 52 13.87 7.95 4.32
C ASP A 52 13.02 6.85 3.66
N PRO A 53 13.16 6.62 2.34
CA PRO A 53 12.37 5.61 1.63
C PRO A 53 12.71 4.16 2.05
N TYR A 54 13.80 3.95 2.80
CA TYR A 54 14.22 2.62 3.24
C TYR A 54 13.78 2.27 4.66
N LYS A 55 13.23 3.23 5.41
CA LYS A 55 12.81 3.06 6.81
C LYS A 55 11.30 2.97 6.94
N TYR A 56 10.77 1.94 6.30
CA TYR A 56 9.35 1.60 6.37
C TYR A 56 9.21 0.13 6.76
N GLU A 57 8.41 -0.12 7.79
CA GLU A 57 7.99 -1.47 8.15
C GLU A 57 6.84 -1.89 7.25
N VAL A 58 6.94 -3.10 6.66
CA VAL A 58 5.87 -3.68 5.86
C VAL A 58 4.90 -4.42 6.77
N LEU A 59 3.68 -3.92 6.86
CA LEU A 59 2.62 -4.47 7.70
C LEU A 59 1.84 -5.59 6.99
N ALA A 60 1.57 -5.40 5.70
CA ALA A 60 0.84 -6.37 4.89
C ALA A 60 1.18 -6.25 3.41
N VAL A 61 1.02 -7.37 2.69
CA VAL A 61 1.18 -7.45 1.24
C VAL A 61 0.12 -8.36 0.65
N GLY A 62 -0.20 -8.16 -0.63
CA GLY A 62 -1.03 -9.09 -1.37
C GLY A 62 -0.91 -8.91 -2.88
N GLU A 63 -1.57 -9.81 -3.60
CA GLU A 63 -1.61 -9.84 -5.06
C GLU A 63 -3.03 -10.14 -5.53
N THR A 64 -3.50 -9.40 -6.53
CA THR A 64 -4.85 -9.49 -7.10
C THR A 64 -4.80 -9.40 -8.62
N VAL A 65 -5.93 -9.65 -9.29
CA VAL A 65 -6.01 -9.57 -10.76
C VAL A 65 -6.59 -8.24 -11.25
N THR A 66 -7.13 -7.41 -10.34
CA THR A 66 -7.59 -6.05 -10.65
C THR A 66 -7.18 -5.07 -9.56
N PRO A 67 -7.02 -3.78 -9.89
CA PRO A 67 -6.70 -2.76 -8.90
C PRO A 67 -7.84 -2.56 -7.89
N LEU A 68 -9.10 -2.73 -8.31
CA LEU A 68 -10.26 -2.65 -7.43
C LEU A 68 -10.24 -3.73 -6.34
N GLN A 69 -9.81 -4.95 -6.67
CA GLN A 69 -9.64 -6.01 -5.67
C GLN A 69 -8.53 -5.67 -4.67
N ALA A 70 -7.44 -5.07 -5.13
CA ALA A 70 -6.35 -4.64 -4.26
C ALA A 70 -6.84 -3.56 -3.28
N GLU A 71 -7.58 -2.55 -3.78
CA GLU A 71 -8.20 -1.52 -2.95
C GLU A 71 -9.12 -2.13 -1.88
N GLN A 72 -10.00 -3.05 -2.27
CA GLN A 72 -10.91 -3.72 -1.33
C GLN A 72 -10.17 -4.52 -0.25
N GLN A 73 -9.07 -5.18 -0.60
CA GLN A 73 -8.25 -5.90 0.38
C GLN A 73 -7.51 -4.96 1.33
N ILE A 74 -7.00 -3.84 0.83
CA ILE A 74 -6.34 -2.81 1.65
C ILE A 74 -7.35 -2.21 2.63
N VAL A 75 -8.52 -1.79 2.15
CA VAL A 75 -9.58 -1.22 3.00
C VAL A 75 -9.99 -2.22 4.08
N ALA A 76 -10.26 -3.47 3.70
CA ALA A 76 -10.61 -4.51 4.67
C ALA A 76 -9.51 -4.75 5.71
N TRP A 77 -8.23 -4.64 5.32
CA TRP A 77 -7.11 -4.75 6.24
C TRP A 77 -7.05 -3.58 7.21
N LEU A 78 -7.18 -2.34 6.71
CA LEU A 78 -7.17 -1.12 7.53
C LEU A 78 -8.35 -1.09 8.51
N GLU A 79 -9.53 -1.52 8.09
CA GLU A 79 -10.71 -1.62 8.98
C GLU A 79 -10.51 -2.66 10.09
N ALA A 80 -9.81 -3.76 9.80
CA ALA A 80 -9.50 -4.81 10.78
C ALA A 80 -8.35 -4.43 11.72
N HIS A 81 -7.49 -3.49 11.31
CA HIS A 81 -6.32 -3.03 12.05
C HIS A 81 -6.37 -1.50 12.17
N PRO A 82 -7.36 -0.94 12.89
CA PRO A 82 -7.38 0.48 13.14
C PRO A 82 -6.07 0.89 13.82
N PRO A 83 -5.52 2.07 13.49
CA PRO A 83 -4.34 2.57 14.19
C PRO A 83 -4.63 2.58 15.70
N GLU A 84 -3.74 1.99 16.51
CA GLU A 84 -3.82 2.13 17.97
C GLU A 84 -3.84 3.63 18.29
N ASP A 85 -4.86 4.07 19.04
CA ASP A 85 -5.14 5.48 19.36
C ASP A 85 -3.85 6.29 19.58
N ALA A 86 -3.66 7.34 18.77
CA ALA A 86 -2.62 8.34 18.91
C ALA A 86 -2.73 9.15 20.21
#